data_AF-A0A6S7GID9-F1
#
_entry.id   AF-A0A6S7GID9-F1
#
_cell.length_a   1.000
_cell.length_b   1.000
_cell.length_c   1.000
_cell.angle_alpha   90.00
_cell.angle_beta   90.00
_cell.angle_gamma   90.00
#
_symmetry.space_group_name_H-M   'P 1'
#
loop_
_entity.id
_entity.type
_entity.pdbx_description
1 polymer ?
#
loop_
_entity_poly.entity_id
_entity_poly.type
_entity_poly.pdbx_seq_one_letter_code
_entity_poly.pdbx_strand_id
1 'polypeptide(L)'
;MTMCSIPIVVYYGPSAINYRVTVNNMTTSASLGSGGAEDMDYDRFSRRLFYYVSGNFYSIEQDGSGLRNIGAVGNVERFTVDGRNNIIYYINTLTDTIYKLNMTNLAETNLNIRAKDIDMDSVNK
;
A
#
# COMPACT_ATOMS: atom_id res chain seq x y z
N MET A 1 33.47 -7.94 -3.77
CA MET A 1 32.74 -6.74 -3.34
C MET A 1 31.45 -7.22 -2.68
N THR A 2 31.36 -7.20 -1.36
CA THR A 2 30.13 -7.57 -0.64
C THR A 2 29.17 -6.39 -0.71
N MET A 3 27.99 -6.58 -1.30
CA MET A 3 26.92 -5.59 -1.22
C MET A 3 26.54 -5.41 0.25
N CYS A 4 26.69 -4.20 0.76
CA CYS A 4 26.15 -3.83 2.06
C CYS A 4 24.64 -3.62 1.90
N SER A 5 23.84 -4.56 2.41
CA SER A 5 22.38 -4.38 2.50
C SER A 5 22.07 -3.52 3.72
N ILE A 6 21.55 -2.31 3.47
CA ILE A 6 21.11 -1.40 4.54
C ILE A 6 19.59 -1.58 4.69
N PRO A 7 19.10 -2.05 5.84
CA PRO A 7 17.66 -2.19 6.06
C PRO A 7 17.01 -0.81 6.18
N ILE A 8 15.95 -0.61 5.40
CA ILE A 8 15.06 0.55 5.51
C ILE A 8 13.74 0.05 6.07
N VAL A 9 13.24 0.71 7.11
CA VAL A 9 11.90 0.47 7.66
C VAL A 9 11.01 1.62 7.24
N VAL A 10 9.96 1.32 6.49
CA VAL A 10 8.88 2.27 6.20
C VAL A 10 7.72 1.93 7.12
N TYR A 11 7.14 2.94 7.75
CA TYR A 11 6.00 2.79 8.64
C TYR A 11 5.06 3.98 8.51
N TYR A 12 3.78 3.73 8.78
CA TYR A 12 2.75 4.74 8.68
C TYR A 12 1.94 4.84 9.97
N GLY A 13 1.34 6.01 10.16
CA GLY A 13 0.36 6.26 11.19
C GLY A 13 -0.68 7.26 10.68
N PRO A 14 -1.58 7.75 11.55
CA PRO A 14 -2.71 8.59 11.13
C PRO A 14 -2.30 9.95 10.56
N SER A 15 -1.08 10.43 10.84
CA SER A 15 -0.65 11.79 10.49
C SER A 15 0.61 11.85 9.64
N ALA A 16 1.27 10.72 9.40
CA ALA A 16 2.50 10.70 8.62
C ALA A 16 2.83 9.30 8.11
N ILE A 17 3.49 9.29 6.97
CA ILE A 17 4.29 8.15 6.50
C ILE A 17 5.75 8.53 6.73
N ASN A 18 6.51 7.63 7.36
CA ASN A 18 7.91 7.86 7.69
C ASN A 18 8.77 6.69 7.24
N TYR A 19 10.05 6.98 7.02
CA TYR A 19 11.07 5.95 6.91
C TYR A 19 12.13 6.12 7.98
N ARG A 20 12.78 5.02 8.33
CA ARG A 20 13.92 4.94 9.23
C ARG A 20 15.01 4.09 8.61
N VAL A 21 16.24 4.59 8.62
CA VAL A 21 17.44 3.88 8.19
C VAL A 21 18.46 3.91 9.31
N THR A 22 19.07 2.76 9.60
CA THR A 22 20.17 2.66 10.57
C THR A 22 21.44 2.15 9.89
N VAL A 23 22.50 2.96 9.90
CA VAL A 23 23.83 2.62 9.33
C VAL A 23 24.89 2.94 10.38
N ASN A 24 25.79 2.00 10.65
CA ASN A 24 26.89 2.19 11.62
C ASN A 24 26.40 2.73 12.98
N ASN A 25 25.29 2.20 13.49
CA ASN A 25 24.64 2.62 14.73
C ASN A 25 24.09 4.07 14.74
N MET A 26 24.04 4.74 13.58
CA MET A 26 23.38 6.03 13.39
C MET A 26 22.01 5.83 12.74
N THR A 27 20.95 6.34 13.37
CA THR A 27 19.59 6.31 12.82
C THR A 27 19.26 7.65 12.16
N THR A 28 18.80 7.61 10.91
CA THR A 28 18.14 8.75 10.25
C THR A 28 16.67 8.41 10.01
N SER A 29 15.79 9.38 10.25
CA SER A 29 14.37 9.27 9.93
C SER A 29 13.91 10.48 9.12
N ALA A 30 12.99 10.28 8.19
CA ALA A 30 12.32 11.37 7.50
C ALA A 30 10.87 11.02 7.16
N SER A 31 10.07 12.05 6.98
CA SER A 31 8.68 11.91 6.54
C SER A 31 8.64 11.82 5.02
N LEU A 32 7.91 10.83 4.50
CA LEU A 32 7.60 10.69 3.08
C LEU A 32 6.32 11.47 2.72
N GLY A 33 5.45 11.76 3.70
CA GLY A 33 4.21 12.49 3.48
C GLY A 33 3.54 12.92 4.79
N SER A 34 2.83 14.05 4.73
CA SER A 34 2.13 14.69 5.86
C SER A 34 0.68 14.25 6.05
N GLY A 35 0.13 13.49 5.11
CA GLY A 35 -1.09 12.72 5.30
C GLY A 35 -0.69 11.31 5.71
N GLY A 36 -1.27 10.79 6.78
CA GLY A 36 -1.03 9.40 7.17
C GLY A 36 -1.48 8.38 6.13
N ALA A 37 -1.54 7.13 6.54
CA ALA A 37 -2.17 6.07 5.77
C ALA A 37 -3.07 5.22 6.67
N GLU A 38 -4.12 4.66 6.07
CA GLU A 38 -4.98 3.63 6.65
C GLU A 38 -4.42 2.24 6.32
N ASP A 39 -3.85 2.08 5.13
CA ASP A 39 -3.09 0.90 4.72
C ASP A 39 -1.99 1.27 3.70
N MET A 40 -1.00 0.39 3.52
CA MET A 40 0.15 0.62 2.64
C MET A 40 0.72 -0.68 2.07
N ASP A 41 1.14 -0.63 0.80
CA ASP A 41 1.88 -1.70 0.14
C ASP A 41 3.05 -1.16 -0.68
N TYR A 42 4.11 -1.96 -0.84
CA TYR A 42 5.23 -1.66 -1.72
C TYR A 42 5.25 -2.60 -2.91
N ASP A 43 5.18 -2.04 -4.11
CA ASP A 43 5.35 -2.84 -5.32
C ASP A 43 6.77 -2.69 -5.89
N ARG A 44 7.44 -3.84 -6.06
CA ARG A 44 8.82 -3.91 -6.56
C ARG A 44 8.97 -3.59 -8.04
N PHE A 45 7.91 -3.74 -8.85
CA PHE A 45 7.99 -3.55 -10.29
C PHE A 45 7.93 -2.06 -10.66
N SER A 46 6.99 -1.35 -10.07
CA SER A 46 6.89 0.11 -10.15
C SER A 46 7.91 0.82 -9.27
N ARG A 47 8.44 0.16 -8.24
CA ARG A 47 9.36 0.71 -7.21
C ARG A 47 8.74 1.87 -6.45
N ARG A 48 7.45 1.76 -6.14
CA ARG A 48 6.67 2.80 -5.46
C ARG A 48 5.98 2.24 -4.23
N LEU A 49 5.84 3.10 -3.24
CA LEU A 49 4.94 2.90 -2.12
C LEU A 49 3.56 3.35 -2.55
N PHE A 50 2.56 2.51 -2.32
CA PHE A 50 1.16 2.81 -2.51
C PHE A 50 0.52 2.90 -1.14
N TYR A 51 -0.37 3.85 -0.95
CA TYR A 51 -1.08 4.00 0.32
C TYR A 51 -2.51 4.47 0.08
N TYR A 52 -3.39 4.05 0.98
CA TYR A 52 -4.78 4.44 0.99
C TYR A 52 -5.05 5.34 2.19
N VAL A 53 -5.73 6.45 1.97
CA VAL A 53 -6.14 7.36 3.04
C VAL A 53 -7.35 8.17 2.59
N SER A 54 -8.35 8.29 3.48
CA SER A 54 -9.51 9.17 3.29
C SER A 54 -10.21 8.95 1.93
N GLY A 55 -10.47 7.70 1.57
CA GLY A 55 -11.19 7.37 0.34
C GLY A 55 -10.40 7.52 -0.95
N ASN A 56 -9.07 7.65 -0.89
CA ASN A 56 -8.23 7.84 -2.06
C ASN A 56 -6.96 6.99 -2.02
N PHE A 57 -6.55 6.50 -3.19
CA PHE A 57 -5.26 5.85 -3.41
C PHE A 57 -4.22 6.85 -3.90
N TYR A 58 -3.02 6.72 -3.37
CA TYR A 58 -1.84 7.49 -3.77
C TYR A 58 -0.66 6.56 -4.03
N SER A 59 0.32 7.05 -4.80
CA SER A 59 1.64 6.43 -4.85
C SER A 59 2.75 7.45 -4.75
N ILE A 60 3.86 7.06 -4.15
CA ILE A 60 5.03 7.91 -3.91
C ILE A 60 6.32 7.11 -4.09
N GLU A 61 7.41 7.79 -4.44
CA GLU A 61 8.73 7.16 -4.49
C GLU A 61 9.27 6.96 -3.06
N GLN A 62 10.23 6.04 -2.91
CA GLN A 62 10.79 5.70 -1.60
C GLN A 62 11.57 6.84 -0.94
N ASP A 63 11.93 7.88 -1.71
CA ASP A 63 12.55 9.11 -1.22
C ASP A 63 11.54 10.22 -0.89
N GLY A 64 10.23 9.95 -1.05
CA GLY A 64 9.14 10.90 -0.80
C GLY A 64 8.84 11.81 -1.99
N SER A 65 9.53 11.63 -3.12
CA SER A 65 9.28 12.42 -4.32
C SER A 65 8.18 11.81 -5.19
N GLY A 66 7.79 12.56 -6.22
CA GLY A 66 6.94 12.05 -7.30
C GLY A 66 5.54 11.62 -6.87
N LEU A 67 4.95 12.23 -5.83
CA LEU A 67 3.60 11.91 -5.37
C LEU A 67 2.57 11.93 -6.52
N ARG A 68 1.75 10.89 -6.60
CA ARG A 68 0.65 10.74 -7.57
C ARG A 68 -0.64 10.40 -6.84
N ASN A 69 -1.69 11.16 -7.12
CA ASN A 69 -3.06 10.74 -6.81
C ASN A 69 -3.51 9.74 -7.88
N ILE A 70 -3.88 8.54 -7.46
CA ILE A 70 -4.39 7.48 -8.35
C ILE A 70 -5.88 7.70 -8.59
N GLY A 71 -6.64 7.92 -7.50
CA GLY A 71 -8.05 8.22 -7.59
C GLY A 71 -8.83 7.87 -6.32
N ALA A 72 -10.08 8.33 -6.29
CA ALA A 72 -11.01 8.05 -5.21
C ALA A 72 -11.59 6.64 -5.34
N VAL A 73 -11.55 5.88 -4.25
CA VAL A 73 -12.17 4.55 -4.11
C VAL A 73 -12.69 4.45 -2.69
N GLY A 74 -13.98 4.14 -2.54
CA GLY A 74 -14.60 4.01 -1.23
C GLY A 74 -14.44 2.62 -0.62
N ASN A 75 -14.57 2.54 0.71
CA ASN A 75 -14.77 1.28 1.44
C ASN A 75 -13.61 0.27 1.29
N VAL A 76 -12.37 0.72 1.31
CA VAL A 76 -11.18 -0.15 1.29
C VAL A 76 -10.79 -0.54 2.72
N GLU A 77 -10.67 -1.84 3.00
CA GLU A 77 -10.14 -2.33 4.29
C GLU A 77 -8.61 -2.49 4.23
N ARG A 78 -8.17 -3.30 3.26
CA ARG A 78 -6.77 -3.66 3.00
C ARG A 78 -6.57 -3.84 1.51
N PHE A 79 -5.34 -3.66 1.04
CA PHE A 79 -5.04 -3.82 -0.39
C PHE A 79 -3.64 -4.38 -0.65
N THR A 80 -3.43 -4.80 -1.90
CA THR A 80 -2.12 -5.10 -2.45
C THR A 80 -2.03 -4.67 -3.91
N VAL A 81 -0.82 -4.46 -4.40
CA VAL A 81 -0.57 -3.87 -5.73
C VAL A 81 0.17 -4.84 -6.65
N ASP A 82 -0.39 -5.03 -7.83
CA ASP A 82 0.30 -5.61 -8.98
C ASP A 82 0.66 -4.48 -9.95
N GLY A 83 1.80 -3.83 -9.68
CA GLY A 83 2.24 -2.69 -10.46
C GLY A 83 2.73 -3.06 -11.86
N ARG A 84 3.02 -4.35 -12.12
CA ARG A 84 3.34 -4.82 -13.47
C ARG A 84 2.13 -4.72 -14.40
N ASN A 85 0.94 -4.99 -13.87
CA ASN A 85 -0.31 -4.98 -14.64
C ASN A 85 -1.17 -3.73 -14.39
N ASN A 86 -0.67 -2.77 -13.61
CA ASN A 86 -1.40 -1.59 -13.17
C ASN A 86 -2.71 -1.91 -12.44
N ILE A 87 -2.68 -2.89 -11.54
CA ILE A 87 -3.84 -3.35 -10.78
C ILE A 87 -3.64 -3.15 -9.28
N ILE A 88 -4.70 -2.70 -8.59
CA ILE A 88 -4.84 -2.80 -7.14
C ILE A 88 -5.90 -3.87 -6.84
N TYR A 89 -5.59 -4.80 -5.95
CA TYR A 89 -6.59 -5.70 -5.36
C TYR A 89 -6.89 -5.21 -3.96
N TYR A 90 -8.17 -5.11 -3.60
CA TYR A 90 -8.55 -4.67 -2.26
C TYR A 90 -9.79 -5.38 -1.76
N ILE A 91 -9.92 -5.43 -0.43
CA ILE A 91 -11.10 -5.93 0.26
C ILE A 91 -12.07 -4.76 0.46
N ASN A 92 -13.30 -4.93 0.00
CA ASN A 92 -14.35 -3.93 0.20
C ASN A 92 -15.04 -4.14 1.56
N THR A 93 -14.98 -3.14 2.44
CA THR A 93 -15.48 -3.22 3.84
C THR A 93 -16.99 -3.47 3.95
N LEU A 94 -17.78 -3.09 2.94
CA LEU A 94 -19.25 -3.26 2.98
C LEU A 94 -19.68 -4.66 2.59
N THR A 95 -18.91 -5.31 1.74
CA THR A 95 -19.30 -6.59 1.11
C THR A 95 -18.42 -7.76 1.51
N ASP A 96 -17.27 -7.49 2.14
CA ASP A 96 -16.24 -8.48 2.45
C ASP A 96 -15.77 -9.25 1.20
N THR A 97 -15.79 -8.59 0.03
CA THR A 97 -15.38 -9.18 -1.25
C THR A 97 -14.17 -8.48 -1.84
N ILE A 98 -13.38 -9.24 -2.61
CA ILE A 98 -12.20 -8.73 -3.29
C ILE A 98 -12.61 -8.05 -4.60
N TYR A 99 -12.11 -6.83 -4.75
CA TYR A 99 -12.23 -6.04 -5.96
C TYR A 99 -10.87 -5.92 -6.63
N LYS A 100 -10.92 -5.86 -7.95
CA LYS A 100 -9.81 -5.52 -8.82
C LYS A 100 -10.03 -4.10 -9.36
N LEU A 101 -9.09 -3.20 -9.12
CA LEU A 101 -9.10 -1.84 -9.63
C LEU A 101 -8.00 -1.68 -10.69
N ASN A 102 -8.35 -1.17 -11.87
CA ASN A 102 -7.38 -0.73 -12.85
C ASN A 102 -6.91 0.70 -12.55
N MET A 103 -5.62 0.88 -12.27
CA MET A 103 -5.07 2.18 -11.86
C MET A 103 -5.06 3.24 -12.97
N THR A 104 -5.25 2.85 -14.24
CA THR A 104 -5.21 3.78 -15.39
C THR A 104 -6.55 4.49 -15.59
N ASN A 105 -7.65 3.77 -15.39
CA ASN A 105 -9.00 4.28 -15.70
C ASN A 105 -9.99 4.13 -14.53
N LEU A 106 -9.52 3.67 -13.38
CA LEU A 106 -10.30 3.44 -12.17
C LEU A 106 -11.47 2.46 -12.37
N ALA A 107 -11.40 1.59 -13.39
CA ALA A 107 -12.40 0.56 -13.58
C ALA A 107 -12.29 -0.49 -12.46
N GLU A 108 -13.37 -0.67 -11.72
CA GLU A 108 -13.52 -1.67 -10.66
C GLU A 108 -14.20 -2.93 -11.19
N THR A 109 -13.74 -4.09 -10.73
CA THR A 109 -14.37 -5.39 -11.00
C THR A 109 -14.47 -6.17 -9.71
N ASN A 110 -15.69 -6.49 -9.28
CA ASN A 110 -15.90 -7.43 -8.18
C ASN A 110 -15.53 -8.84 -8.64
N LEU A 111 -14.61 -9.49 -7.94
CA LEU A 111 -14.15 -10.84 -8.28
C LEU A 111 -15.10 -11.93 -7.76
N ASN A 112 -16.11 -11.57 -6.96
CA ASN A 112 -17.05 -12.46 -6.27
C ASN A 112 -16.36 -13.49 -5.38
N ILE A 113 -15.20 -13.11 -4.81
CA ILE A 113 -14.46 -13.91 -3.84
C ILE A 113 -14.50 -13.17 -2.51
N ARG A 114 -14.93 -13.84 -1.45
CA ARG A 114 -14.92 -13.23 -0.12
C ARG A 114 -13.54 -13.34 0.51
N ALA A 115 -13.13 -12.32 1.26
CA ALA A 115 -11.81 -12.34 1.90
C ALA A 115 -11.66 -13.54 2.84
N LYS A 116 -12.70 -13.82 3.65
CA LYS A 116 -12.76 -14.98 4.54
C LYS A 116 -12.71 -16.35 3.86
N ASP A 117 -13.04 -16.43 2.57
CA ASP A 117 -13.00 -17.70 1.83
C ASP A 117 -11.57 -18.02 1.35
N ILE A 118 -10.68 -17.03 1.36
CA ILE A 118 -9.24 -17.18 1.08
C ILE A 118 -8.43 -17.16 2.37
N ASP A 119 -8.92 -16.46 3.40
CA ASP A 119 -8.26 -16.42 4.69
C ASP A 119 -8.12 -17.84 5.26
N MET A 120 -6.88 -18.29 5.31
CA MET A 120 -6.52 -19.61 5.82
C MET A 120 -6.28 -19.56 7.34
N ASP A 121 -6.62 -18.46 8.01
CA ASP A 121 -6.72 -18.46 9.46
C ASP A 121 -7.89 -19.35 9.89
N SER A 122 -7.55 -20.59 10.21
CA SER A 122 -8.45 -21.68 10.56
C SER A 122 -9.08 -21.51 11.94
N VAL A 123 -9.51 -20.31 12.33
CA VAL A 123 -10.35 -20.14 13.51
C VAL A 123 -11.81 -20.16 13.08
N ASN A 124 -12.24 -21.36 12.65
CA ASN A 124 -13.63 -21.76 12.83
C ASN A 124 -13.99 -21.54 14.30
N LYS A 125 -14.85 -20.56 14.57
CA LYS A 125 -15.68 -20.51 15.77
C LYS A 125 -17.14 -20.62 15.36
#